data_AF-A0A9Q8SB35-F1
#
_entry.id   AF-A0A9Q8SB35-F1
#
_cell.length_a   1.000
_cell.length_b   1.000
_cell.length_c   1.000
_cell.angle_alpha   90.00
_cell.angle_beta   90.00
_cell.angle_gamma   90.00
#
_symmetry.space_group_name_H-M   'P 1'
#
loop_
_entity.id
_entity.type
_entity.pdbx_description
1 polymer ?
#
loop_
_entity_poly.entity_id
_entity_poly.type
_entity_poly.pdbx_seq_one_letter_code
_entity_poly.pdbx_strand_id
1 'polypeptide(L)'
;MRSLYDDFSYSHAAVEHSAHRNVYFLPWRMFRPLSTFVQHFYIDTCADRWFLYLFDASLRQNCGYGGPTPYWDWSRDHADLVGSSVFEDSPEFGLGGTGDCSSSPEADCKVTTGAFAQLELAWPIPHPLRRNLTLITGWFDHEKPQNSTLGPDSVRNSTEHHTGDFYSFQHSMEQMHNHVHNFVGGDLAGDCLKKLLAEGCKDLAVAFTPNESLF
;
A
#
# COMPACT_ATOMS: atom_id res chain seq x y z
N MET A 1 16.58 -16.26 4.91
CA MET A 1 15.55 -17.30 5.13
C MET A 1 14.32 -16.84 4.36
N ARG A 2 13.67 -17.69 3.55
CA ARG A 2 12.45 -17.31 2.83
C ARG A 2 11.24 -17.63 3.72
N SER A 3 10.24 -16.75 3.71
CA SER A 3 9.02 -16.86 4.51
C SER A 3 7.79 -17.00 3.61
N LEU A 4 6.66 -17.41 4.18
CA LEU A 4 5.37 -17.41 3.49
C LEU A 4 4.95 -15.99 3.05
N TYR A 5 5.41 -14.96 3.76
CA TYR A 5 5.18 -13.57 3.40
C TYR A 5 5.86 -13.22 2.06
N ASP A 6 7.09 -13.69 1.84
CA ASP A 6 7.79 -13.50 0.56
C ASP A 6 7.07 -14.18 -0.63
N ASP A 7 6.33 -15.27 -0.38
CA ASP A 7 5.55 -15.95 -1.43
C ASP A 7 4.35 -15.09 -1.89
N PHE A 8 3.73 -14.33 -0.99
CA PHE A 8 2.69 -13.35 -1.33
C PHE A 8 3.29 -12.21 -2.14
N SER A 9 4.44 -11.67 -1.72
CA SER A 9 5.15 -10.63 -2.46
C SER A 9 5.48 -11.05 -3.89
N TYR A 10 6.03 -12.26 -4.04
CA TYR A 10 6.31 -12.85 -5.35
C TYR A 10 5.05 -13.00 -6.20
N SER A 11 3.97 -13.52 -5.60
CA SER A 11 2.71 -13.79 -6.30
C SER A 11 2.08 -12.51 -6.85
N HIS A 12 2.06 -11.43 -6.08
CA HIS A 12 1.56 -10.13 -6.52
C HIS A 12 2.37 -9.60 -7.72
N ALA A 13 3.69 -9.60 -7.61
CA ALA A 13 4.56 -9.13 -8.69
C ALA A 13 4.46 -10.00 -9.96
N ALA A 14 4.25 -11.31 -9.81
CA ALA A 14 4.10 -12.22 -10.95
C ALA A 14 2.80 -11.97 -11.76
N VAL A 15 1.78 -11.37 -11.15
CA VAL A 15 0.49 -11.08 -11.79
C VAL A 15 0.28 -9.60 -12.10
N GLU A 16 1.25 -8.74 -11.81
CA GLU A 16 1.19 -7.27 -11.95
C GLU A 16 0.57 -6.83 -13.28
N HIS A 17 1.12 -7.32 -14.40
CA HIS A 17 0.69 -6.98 -15.75
C HIS A 17 -0.76 -7.39 -16.06
N SER A 18 -1.29 -8.39 -15.35
CA SER A 18 -2.65 -8.91 -15.55
C SER A 18 -3.66 -8.36 -14.54
N ALA A 19 -3.21 -7.78 -13.43
CA ALA A 19 -4.05 -7.29 -12.35
C ALA A 19 -4.23 -5.76 -12.37
N HIS A 20 -3.29 -4.98 -12.92
CA HIS A 20 -3.32 -3.51 -12.89
C HIS A 20 -3.74 -2.86 -14.20
N ARG A 21 -4.26 -1.62 -14.12
CA ARG A 21 -4.63 -0.76 -15.27
C ARG A 21 -5.62 -1.40 -16.24
N ASN A 22 -6.44 -2.32 -15.73
CA ASN A 22 -7.40 -3.07 -16.52
C ASN A 22 -8.64 -3.37 -15.67
N VAL A 23 -9.62 -4.07 -16.23
CA VAL A 23 -10.90 -4.31 -15.56
C VAL A 23 -10.82 -5.23 -14.33
N TYR A 24 -9.73 -5.97 -14.14
CA TYR A 24 -9.49 -6.82 -12.97
C TYR A 24 -9.02 -6.00 -11.75
N PHE A 25 -8.34 -4.87 -12.02
CA PHE A 25 -8.58 -3.51 -11.51
C PHE A 25 -9.50 -3.33 -10.32
N LEU A 26 -10.81 -3.54 -10.45
CA LEU A 26 -11.80 -3.29 -9.39
C LEU A 26 -12.98 -4.26 -9.62
N PRO A 27 -13.70 -4.76 -8.60
CA PRO A 27 -14.82 -5.65 -8.83
C PRO A 27 -16.05 -4.79 -9.10
N TRP A 28 -16.65 -4.96 -10.28
CA TRP A 28 -17.96 -4.37 -10.57
C TRP A 28 -19.08 -5.12 -9.83
N ARG A 29 -19.73 -4.47 -8.86
CA ARG A 29 -21.17 -4.66 -8.60
C ARG A 29 -21.86 -3.33 -8.29
N MET A 30 -22.73 -2.91 -9.20
CA MET A 30 -23.72 -1.85 -9.02
C MET A 30 -24.71 -2.24 -7.90
N PHE A 31 -24.49 -1.77 -6.68
CA PHE A 31 -25.48 -1.88 -5.60
C PHE A 31 -26.41 -0.66 -5.65
N ARG A 32 -27.70 -0.90 -5.94
CA ARG A 32 -28.76 0.11 -5.83
C ARG A 32 -28.87 0.59 -4.37
N PRO A 33 -29.18 1.87 -4.12
CA PRO A 33 -29.26 2.38 -2.76
C PRO A 33 -30.51 1.81 -2.08
N LEU A 34 -30.32 0.98 -1.05
CA LEU A 34 -31.34 0.78 -0.03
C LEU A 34 -30.80 1.39 1.26
N SER A 35 -31.56 2.37 1.71
CA SER A 35 -31.42 3.14 2.94
C SER A 35 -31.07 2.26 4.14
N THR A 36 -30.17 2.78 4.99
CA THR A 36 -29.83 2.29 6.33
C THR A 36 -29.12 0.93 6.42
N PHE A 37 -27.79 0.91 6.31
CA PHE A 37 -26.92 0.00 7.08
C PHE A 37 -25.48 0.58 7.04
N VAL A 38 -24.76 0.45 8.15
CA VAL A 38 -23.38 0.94 8.36
C VAL A 38 -22.52 0.67 7.12
N GLN A 39 -22.01 1.74 6.50
CA GLN A 39 -21.16 1.68 5.32
C GLN A 39 -19.77 1.17 5.70
N HIS A 40 -19.62 -0.15 5.83
CA HIS A 40 -18.32 -0.80 5.73
C HIS A 40 -17.95 -0.87 4.25
N PHE A 41 -17.19 0.11 3.79
CA PHE A 41 -16.71 0.18 2.42
C PHE A 41 -15.40 -0.59 2.27
N TYR A 42 -15.48 -1.82 1.80
CA TYR A 42 -14.33 -2.53 1.24
C TYR A 42 -14.22 -2.17 -0.25
N ILE A 43 -13.42 -1.17 -0.57
CA ILE A 43 -13.13 -0.74 -1.95
C ILE A 43 -11.84 -1.41 -2.42
N ASP A 44 -11.89 -2.73 -2.61
CA ASP A 44 -10.75 -3.50 -3.14
C ASP A 44 -11.22 -4.36 -4.31
N THR A 45 -10.29 -4.85 -5.13
CA THR A 45 -10.45 -5.32 -6.51
C THR A 45 -10.85 -6.79 -6.67
N CYS A 46 -11.16 -7.33 -7.86
CA CYS A 46 -11.46 -8.77 -7.91
C CYS A 46 -10.17 -9.59 -7.69
N ALA A 47 -9.04 -9.11 -8.19
CA ALA A 47 -7.72 -9.70 -7.99
C ALA A 47 -7.18 -9.39 -6.58
N ASP A 48 -7.20 -8.12 -6.16
CA ASP A 48 -6.69 -7.66 -4.87
C ASP A 48 -7.60 -8.08 -3.71
N ARG A 49 -8.94 -8.11 -3.84
CA ARG A 49 -9.78 -8.77 -2.81
C ARG A 49 -9.46 -10.24 -2.69
N TRP A 50 -9.21 -10.91 -3.81
CA TRP A 50 -8.88 -12.32 -3.77
C TRP A 50 -7.50 -12.52 -3.14
N PHE A 51 -6.54 -11.67 -3.46
CA PHE A 51 -5.22 -11.63 -2.85
C PHE A 51 -5.30 -11.40 -1.32
N LEU A 52 -6.01 -10.35 -0.89
CA LEU A 52 -6.26 -10.05 0.53
C LEU A 52 -7.03 -11.18 1.22
N TYR A 53 -8.00 -11.79 0.57
CA TYR A 53 -8.71 -12.95 1.10
C TYR A 53 -7.77 -14.14 1.33
N LEU A 54 -6.87 -14.43 0.38
CA LEU A 54 -5.88 -15.50 0.53
C LEU A 54 -4.87 -15.17 1.63
N PHE A 55 -4.45 -13.91 1.75
CA PHE A 55 -3.56 -13.44 2.81
C PHE A 55 -4.21 -13.58 4.19
N ASP A 56 -5.44 -13.07 4.37
CA ASP A 56 -6.23 -13.20 5.60
C ASP A 56 -6.49 -14.68 5.95
N ALA A 57 -6.87 -15.50 4.97
CA ALA A 57 -7.05 -16.93 5.17
C ALA A 57 -5.75 -17.61 5.64
N SER A 58 -4.60 -17.23 5.07
CA SER A 58 -3.28 -17.72 5.49
C SER A 58 -2.94 -17.28 6.92
N LEU A 59 -3.16 -16.02 7.29
CA LEU A 59 -2.97 -15.53 8.66
C LEU A 59 -3.83 -16.32 9.67
N ARG A 60 -5.09 -16.60 9.34
CA ARG A 60 -5.99 -17.37 10.20
C ARG A 60 -5.55 -18.82 10.34
N GLN A 61 -5.18 -19.47 9.24
CA GLN A 61 -4.85 -20.90 9.21
C GLN A 61 -3.45 -21.21 9.74
N ASN A 62 -2.45 -20.39 9.39
CA ASN A 62 -1.04 -20.66 9.68
C ASN A 62 -0.54 -19.92 10.94
N CYS A 63 -1.11 -18.75 11.25
CA CYS A 63 -0.69 -17.92 12.39
C CYS A 63 -1.73 -17.87 13.52
N GLY A 64 -2.92 -18.45 13.34
CA GLY A 64 -3.97 -18.49 14.36
C GLY A 64 -4.66 -17.14 14.60
N TYR A 65 -4.63 -16.22 13.63
CA TYR A 65 -5.25 -14.91 13.77
C TYR A 65 -6.78 -15.03 13.93
N GLY A 66 -7.31 -14.61 15.08
CA GLY A 66 -8.75 -14.64 15.37
C GLY A 66 -9.47 -13.30 15.20
N GLY A 67 -8.74 -12.23 14.88
CA GLY A 67 -9.26 -10.86 14.84
C GLY A 67 -10.00 -10.51 13.55
N PRO A 68 -10.60 -9.29 13.51
CA PRO A 68 -11.11 -8.71 12.28
C PRO A 68 -9.97 -8.33 11.33
N THR A 69 -10.15 -8.48 10.02
CA THR A 69 -9.15 -8.01 9.05
C THR A 69 -9.00 -6.49 9.15
N PRO A 70 -7.81 -5.96 9.47
CA PRO A 70 -7.62 -4.52 9.63
C PRO A 70 -7.63 -3.80 8.28
N TYR A 71 -7.90 -2.49 8.31
CA TYR A 71 -7.76 -1.60 7.17
C TYR A 71 -7.29 -0.22 7.68
N TRP A 72 -6.62 0.54 6.82
CA TRP A 72 -6.26 1.92 7.11
C TRP A 72 -7.25 2.89 6.47
N ASP A 73 -7.98 3.64 7.29
CA ASP A 73 -8.83 4.74 6.82
C ASP A 73 -8.03 6.03 6.63
N TRP A 74 -7.26 6.08 5.55
CA TRP A 74 -6.47 7.25 5.17
C TRP A 74 -7.30 8.53 5.01
N SER A 75 -8.62 8.42 4.78
CA SER A 75 -9.51 9.59 4.71
C SER A 75 -9.64 10.32 6.03
N ARG A 76 -9.49 9.61 7.16
CA ARG A 76 -9.48 10.22 8.48
C ARG A 76 -8.15 10.88 8.82
N ASP A 77 -7.07 10.35 8.25
CA ASP A 77 -5.70 10.81 8.52
C ASP A 77 -5.17 11.79 7.46
N HIS A 78 -5.92 12.07 6.39
CA HIS A 78 -5.46 12.89 5.26
C HIS A 78 -4.85 14.26 5.64
N ALA A 79 -5.30 14.86 6.75
CA ALA A 79 -4.80 16.14 7.25
C ALA A 79 -3.40 16.03 7.89
N ASP A 80 -3.07 14.87 8.44
CA ASP A 80 -1.78 14.52 9.03
C ASP A 80 -1.50 13.02 8.86
N LEU A 81 -1.11 12.63 7.64
CA LEU A 81 -0.87 11.22 7.31
C LEU A 81 0.29 10.63 8.12
N VAL A 82 1.33 11.43 8.35
CA VAL A 82 2.53 11.01 9.11
C VAL A 82 2.17 10.76 10.57
N GLY A 83 1.24 11.54 11.14
CA GLY A 83 0.72 11.36 12.49
C GLY A 83 -0.32 10.25 12.64
N SER A 84 -0.63 9.46 11.60
CA SER A 84 -1.56 8.33 11.72
C SER A 84 -1.08 7.32 12.75
N SER A 85 -2.01 6.79 13.56
CA SER A 85 -1.73 5.73 14.54
C SER A 85 -1.08 4.48 13.95
N VAL A 86 -1.26 4.23 12.64
CA VAL A 86 -0.64 3.10 11.94
C VAL A 86 0.89 3.22 11.92
N PHE A 87 1.43 4.44 11.88
CA PHE A 87 2.86 4.74 11.85
C PHE A 87 3.46 4.97 13.25
N GLU A 88 2.74 4.63 14.33
CA GLU A 88 3.28 4.74 15.68
C GLU A 88 4.56 3.91 15.87
N ASP A 89 5.46 4.42 16.71
CA ASP A 89 6.74 3.75 17.02
C ASP A 89 6.58 2.54 17.95
N SER A 90 5.39 2.30 18.48
CA SER A 90 5.11 1.22 19.43
C SER A 90 5.39 -0.16 18.83
N PRO A 91 6.26 -0.98 19.44
CA PRO A 91 6.54 -2.34 18.95
C PRO A 91 5.35 -3.30 19.07
N GLU A 92 4.31 -2.93 19.82
CA GLU A 92 3.13 -3.76 20.05
C GLU A 92 1.94 -3.37 19.16
N PHE A 93 1.78 -2.08 18.88
CA PHE A 93 0.56 -1.53 18.24
C PHE A 93 0.81 -0.82 16.92
N GLY A 94 2.03 -0.30 16.72
CA GLY A 94 2.37 0.49 15.54
C GLY A 94 3.15 -0.34 14.52
N LEU A 95 2.97 0.01 13.25
CA LEU A 95 3.70 -0.62 12.15
C LEU A 95 5.07 0.03 11.89
N GLY A 96 5.41 1.09 12.61
CA GLY A 96 6.66 1.84 12.49
C GLY A 96 6.54 3.06 11.58
N GLY A 97 7.30 4.10 11.91
CA GLY A 97 7.28 5.38 11.21
C GLY A 97 8.13 5.41 9.93
N THR A 98 8.56 6.62 9.58
CA THR A 98 9.53 6.82 8.50
C THR A 98 10.86 6.15 8.84
N GLY A 99 11.53 5.62 7.82
CA GLY A 99 12.82 4.97 8.00
C GLY A 99 13.98 5.94 8.10
N ASP A 100 15.14 5.40 8.45
CA ASP A 100 16.40 6.12 8.48
C ASP A 100 16.95 6.31 7.05
N CYS A 101 16.67 7.48 6.48
CA CYS A 101 17.09 7.88 5.14
C CYS A 101 18.40 8.69 5.10
N SER A 102 18.91 9.14 6.26
CA SER A 102 19.94 10.19 6.29
C SER A 102 21.06 10.03 7.31
N SER A 103 21.05 8.99 8.16
CA SER A 103 22.12 8.79 9.16
C SER A 103 23.50 8.56 8.54
N SER A 104 23.55 8.03 7.31
CA SER A 104 24.77 7.82 6.55
C SER A 104 24.56 8.02 5.04
N PRO A 105 25.63 8.20 4.26
CA PRO A 105 25.55 8.18 2.80
C PRO A 105 24.98 6.88 2.24
N GLU A 106 25.04 5.78 2.98
CA GLU A 106 24.50 4.47 2.62
C GLU A 106 23.08 4.22 3.16
N ALA A 107 22.51 5.16 3.94
CA ALA A 107 21.15 5.04 4.46
C ALA A 107 20.15 4.88 3.30
N ASP A 108 19.24 3.92 3.47
CA ASP A 108 18.28 3.44 2.47
C ASP A 108 16.89 3.33 3.13
N CYS A 109 16.52 4.35 3.92
CA CYS A 109 15.19 4.50 4.53
C CYS A 109 14.72 3.28 5.33
N LYS A 110 15.62 2.61 6.04
CA LYS A 110 15.29 1.42 6.86
C LYS A 110 14.34 1.80 8.00
N VAL A 111 13.22 1.10 8.15
CA VAL A 111 12.33 1.26 9.30
C VAL A 111 13.04 0.79 10.58
N THR A 112 13.06 1.64 11.62
CA THR A 112 13.77 1.37 12.88
C THR A 112 12.84 1.33 14.11
N THR A 113 11.54 1.61 13.92
CA THR A 113 10.53 1.65 14.98
C THR A 113 9.34 0.75 14.67
N GLY A 114 8.44 0.56 15.63
CA GLY A 114 7.26 -0.29 15.48
C GLY A 114 7.54 -1.78 15.46
N ALA A 115 6.48 -2.58 15.25
CA ALA A 115 6.54 -4.05 15.27
C ALA A 115 7.46 -4.63 14.19
N PHE A 116 7.72 -3.88 13.11
CA PHE A 116 8.47 -4.32 11.94
C PHE A 116 9.91 -3.76 11.86
N ALA A 117 10.42 -3.12 12.92
CA ALA A 117 11.80 -2.58 12.96
C ALA A 117 12.91 -3.60 12.65
N GLN A 118 12.63 -4.89 12.86
CA GLN A 118 13.56 -6.00 12.63
C GLN A 118 13.10 -6.93 11.49
N LEU A 119 12.10 -6.50 10.70
CA LEU A 119 11.63 -7.29 9.56
C LEU A 119 12.71 -7.29 8.47
N GLU A 120 13.14 -8.49 8.09
CA GLU A 120 14.09 -8.74 7.01
C GLU A 120 13.38 -9.53 5.91
N LEU A 121 13.32 -8.95 4.72
CA LEU A 121 12.66 -9.50 3.54
C LEU A 121 13.69 -10.25 2.70
N ALA A 122 13.30 -11.37 2.10
CA ALA A 122 14.21 -12.19 1.29
C ALA A 122 14.04 -11.97 -0.22
N TRP A 123 12.87 -11.49 -0.64
CA TRP A 123 12.49 -11.29 -2.04
C TRP A 123 12.18 -9.81 -2.35
N PRO A 124 12.42 -9.32 -3.59
CA PRO A 124 13.18 -9.94 -4.67
C PRO A 124 14.68 -10.04 -4.38
N ILE A 125 15.19 -9.18 -3.51
CA ILE A 125 16.57 -9.12 -3.05
C ILE A 125 16.54 -8.96 -1.53
N PRO A 126 17.42 -9.59 -0.74
CA PRO A 126 17.40 -9.39 0.70
C PRO A 126 17.62 -7.94 1.14
N HIS A 127 16.70 -7.40 1.93
CA HIS A 127 16.72 -6.04 2.49
C HIS A 127 15.82 -5.94 3.74
N PRO A 128 16.07 -4.97 4.62
CA PRO A 128 15.10 -4.62 5.66
C PRO A 128 13.91 -3.87 5.05
N LEU A 129 12.79 -3.80 5.77
CA LEU A 129 11.65 -2.96 5.37
C LEU A 129 12.06 -1.48 5.26
N ARG A 130 11.61 -0.80 4.20
CA ARG A 130 11.93 0.61 3.92
C ARG A 130 10.71 1.49 3.75
N ARG A 131 10.72 2.67 4.37
CA ARG A 131 9.70 3.72 4.23
C ARG A 131 10.32 5.10 4.21
N ASN A 132 9.76 5.98 3.38
CA ASN A 132 10.13 7.39 3.32
C ASN A 132 8.85 8.23 3.27
N LEU A 133 8.25 8.44 4.44
CA LEU A 133 6.95 9.12 4.53
C LEU A 133 7.08 10.56 4.04
N THR A 134 6.51 10.86 2.87
CA THR A 134 6.59 12.20 2.26
C THR A 134 5.33 12.57 1.51
N LEU A 135 4.91 13.84 1.66
CA LEU A 135 3.82 14.38 0.86
C LEU A 135 4.29 14.79 -0.54
N ILE A 136 5.59 14.97 -0.77
CA ILE A 136 6.17 15.34 -2.07
C ILE A 136 7.40 14.46 -2.30
N THR A 137 7.35 13.60 -3.32
CA THR A 137 8.43 12.66 -3.64
C THR A 137 9.53 13.34 -4.45
N GLY A 138 9.18 14.36 -5.24
CA GLY A 138 10.06 15.03 -6.19
C GLY A 138 10.20 14.27 -7.52
N TRP A 139 9.35 13.27 -7.79
CA TRP A 139 9.44 12.43 -8.99
C TRP A 139 8.77 13.04 -10.23
N PHE A 140 7.84 13.97 -10.02
CA PHE A 140 7.02 14.53 -11.07
C PHE A 140 7.18 16.05 -11.15
N ASP A 141 7.15 16.59 -12.37
CA ASP A 141 7.03 18.02 -12.57
C ASP A 141 5.69 18.52 -12.04
N HIS A 142 5.69 19.61 -11.27
CA HIS A 142 4.50 20.19 -10.64
C HIS A 142 3.71 19.20 -9.76
N GLU A 143 4.43 18.32 -9.06
CA GLU A 143 3.84 17.34 -8.16
C GLU A 143 2.91 17.98 -7.12
N LYS A 144 1.73 17.37 -6.94
CA LYS A 144 0.79 17.75 -5.89
C LYS A 144 1.07 16.92 -4.63
N PRO A 145 0.76 17.45 -3.44
CA PRO A 145 0.84 16.68 -2.20
C PRO A 145 0.09 15.35 -2.30
N GLN A 146 0.70 14.26 -1.83
CA GLN A 146 0.10 12.92 -1.89
C GLN A 146 -1.25 12.85 -1.15
N ASN A 147 -1.45 13.65 -0.09
CA ASN A 147 -2.74 13.72 0.61
C ASN A 147 -3.88 14.42 -0.18
N SER A 148 -3.60 15.00 -1.36
CA SER A 148 -4.58 15.79 -2.13
C SER A 148 -5.79 15.00 -2.62
N THR A 149 -5.68 13.68 -2.79
CA THR A 149 -6.78 12.81 -3.23
C THR A 149 -7.36 11.98 -2.10
N LEU A 150 -6.79 12.04 -0.90
CA LEU A 150 -7.12 11.12 0.19
C LEU A 150 -8.22 11.66 1.11
N GLY A 151 -8.60 12.93 0.99
CA GLY A 151 -9.62 13.55 1.85
C GLY A 151 -11.03 12.97 1.67
N PRO A 152 -11.93 13.10 2.68
CA PRO A 152 -13.29 12.57 2.64
C PRO A 152 -14.12 13.05 1.45
N ASP A 153 -13.94 14.30 1.02
CA ASP A 153 -14.64 14.85 -0.13
C ASP A 153 -14.15 14.23 -1.45
N SER A 154 -12.85 13.95 -1.56
CA SER A 154 -12.27 13.24 -2.71
C SER A 154 -12.81 11.82 -2.79
N VAL A 155 -12.82 11.08 -1.67
CA VAL A 155 -13.39 9.72 -1.59
C VAL A 155 -14.87 9.71 -1.95
N ARG A 156 -15.65 10.67 -1.41
CA ARG A 156 -17.07 10.82 -1.74
C ARG A 156 -17.26 11.12 -3.23
N ASN A 157 -16.48 12.04 -3.78
CA ASN A 157 -16.58 12.41 -5.17
C ASN A 157 -16.30 11.20 -6.08
N SER A 158 -15.24 10.45 -5.80
CA SER A 158 -14.88 9.23 -6.52
C SER A 158 -15.94 8.15 -6.42
N THR A 159 -16.66 8.02 -5.31
CA THR A 159 -17.66 6.95 -5.14
C THR A 159 -19.05 7.31 -5.67
N GLU A 160 -19.44 8.58 -5.59
CA GLU A 160 -20.80 9.03 -5.91
C GLU A 160 -20.94 9.54 -7.36
N HIS A 161 -19.87 10.10 -7.96
CA HIS A 161 -19.95 10.80 -9.26
C HIS A 161 -19.55 9.98 -10.49
N HIS A 162 -19.29 8.68 -10.34
CA HIS A 162 -18.94 7.77 -11.45
C HIS A 162 -20.00 6.69 -11.74
N THR A 163 -21.26 6.95 -11.38
CA THR A 163 -22.35 5.99 -11.58
C THR A 163 -22.51 5.63 -13.05
N GLY A 164 -22.26 4.36 -13.39
CA GLY A 164 -22.39 3.83 -14.76
C GLY A 164 -21.15 4.03 -15.65
N ASP A 165 -20.10 4.69 -15.14
CA ASP A 165 -18.82 4.88 -15.84
C ASP A 165 -17.67 4.24 -15.04
N PHE A 166 -17.43 2.97 -15.34
CA PHE A 166 -16.40 2.19 -14.66
C PHE A 166 -14.99 2.72 -14.93
N TYR A 167 -14.69 3.22 -16.12
CA TYR A 167 -13.34 3.66 -16.46
C TYR A 167 -12.96 4.93 -15.70
N SER A 168 -13.88 5.89 -15.58
CA SER A 168 -13.65 7.08 -14.75
C SER A 168 -13.50 6.72 -13.27
N PHE A 169 -14.33 5.79 -12.77
CA PHE A 169 -14.21 5.28 -11.40
C PHE A 169 -12.85 4.62 -11.15
N GLN A 170 -12.45 3.70 -12.03
CA GLN A 170 -11.18 3.01 -11.95
C GLN A 170 -10.01 3.98 -11.97
N HIS A 171 -10.01 4.93 -12.91
CA HIS A 171 -8.97 5.94 -12.97
C HIS A 171 -8.88 6.74 -11.67
N SER A 172 -10.01 7.20 -11.13
CA SER A 172 -10.01 7.94 -9.87
C SER A 172 -9.48 7.12 -8.69
N MET A 173 -9.84 5.83 -8.62
CA MET A 173 -9.37 4.92 -7.58
C MET A 173 -7.87 4.65 -7.71
N GLU A 174 -7.38 4.39 -8.92
CA GLU A 174 -5.94 4.19 -9.19
C GLU A 174 -5.12 5.42 -8.80
N GLN A 175 -5.64 6.64 -8.97
CA GLN A 175 -4.94 7.85 -8.51
C GLN A 175 -4.84 7.92 -6.98
N MET A 176 -5.92 7.60 -6.25
CA MET A 176 -5.89 7.54 -4.78
C MET A 176 -4.93 6.46 -4.28
N HIS A 177 -5.02 5.27 -4.87
CA HIS A 177 -4.09 4.16 -4.64
C HIS A 177 -2.64 4.61 -4.81
N ASN A 178 -2.29 5.17 -5.97
CA ASN A 178 -0.92 5.60 -6.25
C ASN A 178 -0.41 6.65 -5.26
N HIS A 179 -1.27 7.56 -4.79
CA HIS A 179 -0.87 8.54 -3.78
C HIS A 179 -0.57 7.91 -2.41
N VAL A 180 -1.29 6.86 -2.01
CA VAL A 180 -0.96 6.10 -0.79
C VAL A 180 0.39 5.41 -0.95
N HIS A 181 0.61 4.74 -2.09
CA HIS A 181 1.90 4.10 -2.40
C HIS A 181 3.06 5.10 -2.31
N ASN A 182 2.95 6.21 -3.05
CA ASN A 182 3.97 7.24 -3.12
C ASN A 182 4.19 7.96 -1.78
N PHE A 183 3.14 8.12 -0.97
CA PHE A 183 3.25 8.73 0.35
C PHE A 183 4.13 7.91 1.28
N VAL A 184 3.93 6.58 1.31
CA VAL A 184 4.72 5.70 2.17
C VAL A 184 6.18 5.63 1.68
N GLY A 185 6.38 5.69 0.36
CA GLY A 185 7.70 5.63 -0.25
C GLY A 185 8.38 4.28 -0.01
N GLY A 186 9.69 4.20 -0.24
CA GLY A 186 10.46 3.00 0.07
C GLY A 186 9.94 1.78 -0.68
N ASP A 187 9.71 0.69 0.04
CA ASP A 187 9.26 -0.56 -0.60
C ASP A 187 7.88 -0.42 -1.22
N LEU A 188 6.91 0.25 -0.55
CA LEU A 188 5.53 0.37 -1.05
C LEU A 188 5.46 1.09 -2.40
N ALA A 189 6.25 2.14 -2.56
CA ALA A 189 6.30 2.89 -3.80
C ALA A 189 7.16 2.25 -4.89
N GLY A 190 7.83 1.13 -4.57
CA GLY A 190 8.72 0.43 -5.49
C GLY A 190 10.08 1.10 -5.67
N ASP A 191 10.54 1.86 -4.67
CA ASP A 191 11.83 2.54 -4.72
C ASP A 191 12.95 1.52 -4.83
N CYS A 192 13.92 1.81 -5.68
CA CYS A 192 15.08 0.95 -5.84
C CYS A 192 15.93 0.93 -4.58
N LEU A 193 16.47 -0.24 -4.22
CA LEU A 193 17.52 -0.34 -3.21
C LEU A 193 18.70 0.52 -3.64
N LYS A 194 19.21 1.36 -2.73
CA LYS A 194 20.31 2.28 -3.02
C LYS A 194 21.60 1.57 -3.46
N LYS A 195 21.78 0.34 -3.00
CA LYS A 195 22.90 -0.55 -3.40
C LYS A 195 22.79 -1.09 -4.82
N LEU A 196 21.63 -0.97 -5.48
CA LEU A 196 21.44 -1.43 -6.86
C LEU A 196 21.72 -0.29 -7.84
N LEU A 197 22.39 -0.63 -8.94
CA LEU A 197 22.45 0.25 -10.10
C LEU A 197 21.03 0.39 -10.68
N ALA A 198 20.69 1.59 -11.16
CA ALA A 198 19.36 1.90 -11.69
C ALA A 198 18.88 0.90 -12.77
N GLU A 199 19.80 0.42 -13.62
CA GLU A 199 19.49 -0.60 -14.65
C GLU A 199 19.06 -1.94 -14.06
N GLY A 200 19.62 -2.35 -12.93
CA GLY A 200 19.31 -3.61 -12.26
C GLY A 200 17.98 -3.58 -11.49
N CYS A 201 17.36 -2.42 -11.35
CA CYS A 201 16.12 -2.25 -10.61
C CYS A 201 14.89 -2.03 -11.52
N LYS A 202 15.08 -1.70 -12.80
CA LYS A 202 13.99 -1.32 -13.71
C LYS A 202 12.85 -2.35 -13.77
N ASP A 203 13.19 -3.64 -13.71
CA ASP A 203 12.22 -4.75 -13.75
C ASP A 203 11.83 -5.27 -12.35
N LEU A 204 12.35 -4.65 -11.29
CA LEU A 204 12.16 -5.06 -9.88
C LEU A 204 11.39 -4.02 -9.05
N ALA A 205 11.14 -2.81 -9.55
CA ALA A 205 10.48 -1.76 -8.77
C ALA A 205 9.15 -2.24 -8.15
N VAL A 206 8.25 -2.80 -8.96
CA VAL A 206 6.94 -3.28 -8.48
C VAL A 206 7.04 -4.56 -7.62
N ALA A 207 8.19 -5.25 -7.66
CA ALA A 207 8.45 -6.39 -6.80
C ALA A 207 8.69 -6.00 -5.33
N PHE A 208 9.04 -4.74 -5.04
CA PHE A 208 9.19 -4.30 -3.65
C PHE A 208 7.85 -3.93 -3.00
N THR A 209 6.89 -3.43 -3.78
CA THR A 209 5.59 -2.94 -3.30
C THR A 209 4.88 -3.86 -2.28
N PRO A 210 4.67 -5.16 -2.55
CA PRO A 210 3.94 -6.03 -1.64
C PRO A 210 4.76 -6.49 -0.42
N ASN A 211 6.05 -6.11 -0.33
CA ASN A 211 6.83 -6.36 0.87
C ASN A 211 6.45 -5.43 2.02
N GLU A 212 5.91 -4.25 1.70
CA GLU A 212 5.41 -3.32 2.69
C GLU A 212 4.22 -3.95 3.44
N SER A 213 4.26 -3.92 4.78
CA SER A 213 3.21 -4.52 5.61
C SER A 213 1.88 -3.76 5.63
N LEU A 214 1.88 -2.55 5.07
CA LEU A 214 0.70 -1.73 4.76
C LEU A 214 0.00 -2.07 3.44
N PHE A 215 0.61 -2.89 2.57
CA PHE A 215 0.03 -3.30 1.28
C PHE A 215 -1.25 -4.13 1.47
#